data_AF-A0A966D956-F1
#
_entry.id   AF-A0A966D956-F1
#
_cell.length_a   1.000
_cell.length_b   1.000
_cell.length_c   1.000
_cell.angle_alpha   90.00
_cell.angle_beta   90.00
_cell.angle_gamma   90.00
#
_symmetry.space_group_name_H-M   'P 1'
#
loop_
_entity.id
_entity.type
_entity.pdbx_description
1 polymer ?
#
loop_
_entity_poly.entity_id
_entity_poly.type
_entity_poly.pdbx_seq_one_letter_code
_entity_poly.pdbx_strand_id
1 'polypeptide(L)'
;METLLRIQILTICLLLLGFAYAATSKKALLGNLGNSRVLYIYHWFIFSTAVILLTDLLAWMLDGVPGKGLHVLLLVNHTIYYAFHTLPTTCYILYADLLLHEDPKRLRRWQIPLTVLVLAIAFLSLASPFTGWFFTLDAQNVYRRGSLFMLFSGIQLLLLLSALLPLFGSSRRGKPRIYWTLVFFPFIGFIGGLLQSLFYGLVLIWPVTTVFLVAAALNIQKEQIGIDHLTGISNRLWFDEVLQRALRSVPTQRTFACIMMDLDGFKQINDTLGHD
;
A
#
# COMPACT_ATOMS: atom_id res chain seq x y z
N MET A 1 13.33 24.48 13.04
CA MET A 1 12.25 24.65 12.04
C MET A 1 12.07 23.39 11.20
N GLU A 2 13.15 22.75 10.74
CA GLU A 2 13.05 21.50 9.95
C GLU A 2 12.42 20.31 10.69
N THR A 3 12.77 20.06 11.96
CA THR A 3 12.21 18.93 12.72
C THR A 3 10.70 19.03 12.91
N LEU A 4 10.18 20.25 13.18
CA LEU A 4 8.75 20.50 13.33
C LEU A 4 7.99 20.19 12.04
N LEU A 5 8.53 20.59 10.89
CA LEU A 5 7.94 20.31 9.58
C LEU A 5 7.87 18.79 9.32
N ARG A 6 8.94 18.05 9.65
CA ARG A 6 8.96 16.58 9.51
C ARG A 6 7.91 15.92 10.38
N ILE A 7 7.81 16.32 11.65
CA ILE A 7 6.78 15.83 12.59
C ILE A 7 5.37 16.06 12.05
N GLN A 8 5.10 17.26 11.52
CA GLN A 8 3.82 17.60 10.92
C GLN A 8 3.50 16.71 9.71
N ILE A 9 4.44 16.55 8.77
CA ILE A 9 4.27 15.70 7.59
C ILE A 9 4.00 14.25 7.99
N LEU A 10 4.79 13.68 8.90
CA LEU A 10 4.64 12.29 9.33
C LEU A 10 3.31 12.06 10.06
N THR A 11 2.87 13.03 10.87
CA THR A 11 1.59 12.97 11.58
C THR A 11 0.41 13.03 10.61
N ILE A 12 0.47 13.93 9.61
CA ILE A 12 -0.54 13.97 8.54
C ILE A 12 -0.58 12.63 7.80
N CYS A 13 0.58 12.05 7.48
CA CYS A 13 0.63 10.75 6.81
C CYS A 13 -0.03 9.64 7.64
N LEU A 14 0.23 9.59 8.95
CA LEU A 14 -0.41 8.63 9.85
C LEU A 14 -1.94 8.80 9.90
N LEU A 15 -2.43 10.04 9.96
CA LEU A 15 -3.88 10.32 9.92
C LEU A 15 -4.51 9.87 8.60
N LEU A 16 -3.84 10.14 7.47
CA LEU A 16 -4.29 9.69 6.15
C LEU A 16 -4.33 8.16 6.03
N LEU A 17 -3.34 7.45 6.58
CA LEU A 17 -3.35 5.99 6.64
C LEU A 17 -4.47 5.45 7.52
N GLY A 18 -4.73 6.09 8.67
CA GLY A 18 -5.87 5.77 9.53
C GLY A 18 -7.21 5.90 8.80
N PHE A 19 -7.38 6.99 8.04
CA PHE A 19 -8.54 7.16 7.17
C PHE A 19 -8.62 6.07 6.10
N ALA A 20 -7.53 5.79 5.38
CA ALA A 20 -7.49 4.77 4.33
C ALA A 20 -7.81 3.36 4.87
N TYR A 21 -7.36 3.04 6.09
CA TYR A 21 -7.68 1.79 6.77
C TYR A 21 -9.17 1.71 7.14
N ALA A 22 -9.71 2.75 7.79
CA ALA A 22 -11.11 2.79 8.17
C ALA A 22 -12.04 2.72 6.94
N ALA A 23 -11.67 3.42 5.87
CA ALA A 23 -12.32 3.44 4.56
C ALA A 23 -12.42 2.05 3.92
N THR A 24 -11.47 1.15 4.21
CA THR A 24 -11.35 -0.17 3.58
C THR A 24 -11.55 -1.33 4.55
N SER A 25 -12.02 -1.07 5.77
CA SER A 25 -12.26 -2.11 6.80
C SER A 25 -13.74 -2.32 7.12
N LYS A 26 -14.61 -1.40 6.68
CA LYS A 26 -16.07 -1.51 6.92
C LYS A 26 -16.67 -2.62 6.05
N LYS A 27 -16.79 -3.83 6.60
CA LYS A 27 -17.36 -5.02 5.91
C LYS A 27 -18.69 -4.77 5.19
N ALA A 28 -19.57 -3.96 5.77
CA ALA A 28 -20.85 -3.58 5.17
C ALA A 28 -20.72 -2.88 3.82
N LEU A 29 -19.61 -2.16 3.58
CA LEU A 29 -19.31 -1.52 2.30
C LEU A 29 -18.63 -2.47 1.31
N LEU A 30 -17.84 -3.43 1.82
CA LEU A 30 -16.98 -4.29 0.99
C LEU A 30 -17.64 -5.60 0.54
N GLY A 31 -18.73 -6.06 1.17
CA GLY A 31 -19.38 -7.35 0.83
C GLY A 31 -18.37 -8.50 0.75
N ASN A 32 -18.41 -9.28 -0.34
CA ASN A 32 -17.49 -10.40 -0.59
C ASN A 32 -16.02 -9.98 -0.83
N LEU A 33 -15.73 -8.71 -1.15
CA LEU A 33 -14.34 -8.21 -1.24
C LEU A 33 -13.67 -8.09 0.14
N GLY A 34 -14.45 -8.05 1.22
CA GLY A 34 -13.95 -7.95 2.59
C GLY A 34 -13.03 -9.09 3.02
N ASN A 35 -13.10 -10.23 2.34
CA ASN A 35 -12.22 -11.40 2.54
C ASN A 35 -11.24 -11.64 1.37
N SER A 36 -11.12 -10.70 0.44
CA SER A 36 -10.21 -10.86 -0.70
C SER A 36 -8.74 -10.80 -0.24
N ARG A 37 -7.89 -11.64 -0.85
CA ARG A 37 -6.43 -11.60 -0.61
C ARG A 37 -5.82 -10.24 -0.94
N VAL A 38 -6.41 -9.52 -1.90
CA VAL A 38 -6.02 -8.15 -2.26
C VAL A 38 -6.15 -7.22 -1.06
N LEU A 39 -7.29 -7.25 -0.38
CA LEU A 39 -7.55 -6.41 0.78
C LEU A 39 -6.65 -6.77 1.96
N TYR A 40 -6.40 -8.05 2.18
CA TYR A 40 -5.46 -8.51 3.22
C TYR A 40 -4.05 -7.97 3.01
N ILE A 41 -3.50 -8.10 1.79
CA ILE A 41 -2.16 -7.57 1.46
C ILE A 41 -2.15 -6.05 1.57
N TYR A 42 -3.23 -5.38 1.14
CA TYR A 42 -3.39 -3.94 1.26
C TYR A 42 -3.39 -3.46 2.72
N HIS A 43 -4.08 -4.16 3.62
CA HIS A 43 -4.06 -3.82 5.06
C HIS A 43 -2.70 -4.05 5.70
N TRP A 44 -1.99 -5.12 5.31
CA TRP A 44 -0.58 -5.30 5.72
C TRP A 44 0.33 -4.20 5.17
N PHE A 45 0.04 -3.69 3.99
CA PHE A 45 0.76 -2.55 3.42
C PHE A 45 0.53 -1.29 4.27
N ILE A 46 -0.72 -0.98 4.62
CA ILE A 46 -1.01 0.14 5.53
C ILE A 46 -0.32 -0.05 6.87
N PHE A 47 -0.46 -1.22 7.48
CA PHE A 47 0.10 -1.51 8.79
C PHE A 47 1.63 -1.34 8.82
N SER A 48 2.33 -1.97 7.86
CA SER A 48 3.79 -1.86 7.78
C SER A 48 4.25 -0.42 7.52
N THR A 49 3.54 0.34 6.68
CA THR A 49 3.85 1.76 6.44
C THR A 49 3.58 2.62 7.68
N ALA A 50 2.52 2.33 8.45
CA ALA A 50 2.22 3.02 9.69
C ALA A 50 3.29 2.76 10.77
N VAL A 51 3.79 1.52 10.89
CA VAL A 51 4.92 1.20 11.79
C VAL A 51 6.15 2.02 11.43
N ILE A 52 6.46 2.14 10.14
CA ILE A 52 7.58 2.95 9.67
C ILE A 52 7.40 4.43 9.98
N LEU A 53 6.24 5.00 9.68
CA LEU A 53 5.95 6.41 9.97
C LEU A 53 6.01 6.70 11.48
N LEU A 54 5.49 5.79 12.31
CA LEU A 54 5.52 5.93 13.76
C LEU A 54 6.95 5.87 14.30
N THR A 55 7.75 4.92 13.82
CA THR A 55 9.14 4.78 14.26
C THR A 55 10.02 5.93 13.77
N ASP A 56 9.81 6.44 12.55
CA ASP A 56 10.48 7.64 12.04
C ASP A 56 10.09 8.89 12.86
N LEU A 57 8.79 9.04 13.17
CA LEU A 57 8.28 10.13 14.03
C LEU A 57 8.94 10.10 15.42
N LEU A 58 8.95 8.93 16.07
CA LEU A 58 9.58 8.76 17.38
C LEU A 58 11.08 9.02 17.34
N ALA A 59 11.77 8.61 16.26
CA ALA A 59 13.19 8.90 16.09
C ALA A 59 13.43 10.42 16.08
N TRP A 60 12.73 11.18 15.23
CA TRP A 60 12.90 12.63 15.15
C TRP A 60 12.50 13.40 16.41
N MET A 61 11.53 12.90 17.18
CA MET A 61 11.11 13.54 18.42
C MET A 61 12.10 13.37 19.57
N LEU A 62 12.86 12.27 19.56
CA LEU A 62 13.71 11.85 20.67
C LEU A 62 15.22 11.92 20.35
N ASP A 63 15.59 12.18 19.09
CA ASP A 63 16.98 12.31 18.65
C ASP A 63 17.71 13.39 19.46
N GLY A 64 18.89 13.06 19.99
CA GLY A 64 19.70 13.97 20.79
C GLY A 64 19.20 14.25 22.21
N VAL A 65 18.07 13.66 22.64
CA VAL A 65 17.54 13.87 23.99
C VAL A 65 18.29 12.97 24.99
N PRO A 66 18.95 13.51 26.02
CA PRO A 66 19.77 12.71 26.93
C PRO A 66 18.92 11.82 27.83
N GLY A 67 19.38 10.58 28.07
CA GLY A 67 18.76 9.67 29.03
C GLY A 67 19.03 8.20 28.70
N LYS A 68 19.39 7.40 29.71
CA LYS A 68 19.68 5.96 29.53
C LYS A 68 18.44 5.16 29.10
N GLY A 69 17.27 5.48 29.66
CA GLY A 69 16.00 4.86 29.25
C GLY A 69 15.63 5.21 27.80
N LEU A 70 15.85 6.47 27.40
CA LEU A 70 15.63 6.93 26.03
C LEU A 70 16.61 6.31 25.05
N HIS A 71 17.85 6.05 25.46
CA HIS A 71 18.83 5.34 24.64
C HIS A 71 18.31 3.95 24.25
N VAL A 72 17.83 3.16 25.22
CA VAL A 72 17.27 1.83 24.97
C VAL A 72 16.03 1.91 24.08
N LEU A 73 15.14 2.87 24.34
CA LEU A 73 13.95 3.09 23.52
C LEU A 73 14.31 3.40 22.06
N LEU A 74 15.30 4.28 21.83
CA LEU A 74 15.79 4.62 20.50
C LEU A 74 16.45 3.43 19.80
N LEU A 75 17.20 2.58 20.50
CA LEU A 75 17.75 1.34 19.94
C LEU A 75 16.63 0.43 19.45
N VAL A 76 15.60 0.20 20.28
CA VAL A 76 14.44 -0.62 19.91
C VAL A 76 13.70 0.01 18.72
N ASN A 77 13.45 1.32 18.77
CA ASN A 77 12.76 2.06 17.72
C ASN A 77 13.44 1.93 16.35
N HIS A 78 14.75 2.17 16.29
CA HIS A 78 15.51 2.02 15.04
C HIS A 78 15.56 0.56 14.59
N THR A 79 15.66 -0.40 15.52
CA THR A 79 15.60 -1.83 15.19
C THR A 79 14.26 -2.19 14.50
N ILE A 80 13.15 -1.68 15.02
CA ILE A 80 11.82 -1.88 14.40
C ILE A 80 11.76 -1.19 13.03
N TYR A 81 12.23 0.06 12.93
CA TYR A 81 12.28 0.81 11.68
C TYR A 81 13.00 0.02 10.58
N TYR A 82 14.22 -0.45 10.84
CA TYR A 82 14.99 -1.22 9.85
C TYR A 82 14.40 -2.60 9.56
N ALA A 83 13.81 -3.27 10.56
CA ALA A 83 13.19 -4.59 10.36
C ALA A 83 11.94 -4.52 9.48
N PHE A 84 11.16 -3.44 9.61
CA PHE A 84 9.92 -3.24 8.85
C PHE A 84 10.15 -2.57 7.49
N HIS A 85 11.32 -1.99 7.24
CA HIS A 85 11.55 -1.14 6.07
C HIS A 85 11.27 -1.82 4.72
N THR A 86 11.50 -3.13 4.64
CA THR A 86 11.31 -3.94 3.43
C THR A 86 9.82 -4.28 3.18
N LEU A 87 9.01 -4.34 4.24
CA LEU A 87 7.62 -4.83 4.18
C LEU A 87 6.71 -3.99 3.27
N PRO A 88 6.70 -2.64 3.33
CA PRO A 88 5.84 -1.82 2.46
C PRO A 88 6.06 -2.13 0.97
N THR A 89 7.31 -2.21 0.52
CA THR A 89 7.62 -2.49 -0.89
C THR A 89 7.30 -3.93 -1.27
N THR A 90 7.50 -4.90 -0.35
CA THR A 90 7.02 -6.28 -0.55
C THR A 90 5.51 -6.35 -0.71
N CYS A 91 4.76 -5.68 0.16
CA CYS A 91 3.31 -5.59 0.07
C CYS A 91 2.87 -4.93 -1.25
N TYR A 92 3.56 -3.87 -1.69
CA TYR A 92 3.34 -3.24 -2.98
C TYR A 92 3.45 -4.23 -4.14
N ILE A 93 4.56 -4.98 -4.22
CA ILE A 93 4.81 -5.94 -5.31
C ILE A 93 3.71 -7.00 -5.36
N LEU A 94 3.38 -7.59 -4.20
CA LEU A 94 2.35 -8.62 -4.11
C LEU A 94 0.95 -8.07 -4.41
N TYR A 95 0.66 -6.84 -3.96
CA TYR A 95 -0.60 -6.15 -4.25
C TYR A 95 -0.75 -5.87 -5.76
N ALA A 96 0.29 -5.33 -6.39
CA ALA A 96 0.31 -5.04 -7.82
C ALA A 96 0.22 -6.32 -8.68
N ASP A 97 0.92 -7.39 -8.31
CA ASP A 97 0.87 -8.67 -9.03
C ASP A 97 -0.52 -9.30 -8.96
N LEU A 98 -1.14 -9.28 -7.78
CA LEU A 98 -2.48 -9.80 -7.58
C LEU A 98 -3.54 -8.99 -8.35
N LEU A 99 -3.42 -7.65 -8.41
CA LEU A 99 -4.34 -6.79 -9.17
C LEU A 99 -4.24 -6.94 -10.68
N LEU A 100 -3.05 -7.26 -11.21
CA LEU A 100 -2.79 -7.27 -12.65
C LEU A 100 -2.97 -8.64 -13.29
N HIS A 101 -2.69 -9.71 -12.55
CA HIS A 101 -2.65 -11.07 -13.11
C HIS A 101 -3.66 -12.03 -12.50
N GLU A 102 -4.12 -11.78 -11.27
CA GLU A 102 -5.08 -12.64 -10.55
C GLU A 102 -4.68 -14.13 -10.50
N ASP A 103 -3.38 -14.45 -10.66
CA ASP A 103 -2.84 -15.81 -10.70
C ASP A 103 -2.13 -16.19 -9.36
N PRO A 104 -2.71 -17.10 -8.56
CA PRO A 104 -2.14 -17.52 -7.29
C PRO A 104 -0.77 -18.22 -7.41
N LYS A 105 -0.49 -18.92 -8.51
CA LYS A 105 0.78 -19.63 -8.71
C LYS A 105 1.91 -18.63 -8.95
N ARG A 106 1.64 -17.63 -9.80
CA ARG A 106 2.54 -16.51 -10.05
C ARG A 106 2.80 -15.71 -8.78
N LEU A 107 1.77 -15.40 -8.00
CA LEU A 107 1.92 -14.69 -6.73
C LEU A 107 2.86 -15.43 -5.76
N ARG A 108 2.68 -16.76 -5.61
CA ARG A 108 3.51 -17.58 -4.71
C ARG A 108 4.99 -17.61 -5.14
N ARG A 109 5.27 -17.54 -6.45
CA ARG A 109 6.64 -17.46 -6.98
C ARG A 109 7.38 -16.21 -6.47
N TRP A 110 6.68 -15.08 -6.32
CA TRP A 110 7.26 -13.84 -5.80
C TRP A 110 7.22 -13.76 -4.27
N GLN A 111 6.18 -14.29 -3.64
CA GLN A 111 5.99 -14.23 -2.19
C GLN A 111 7.14 -14.89 -1.42
N ILE A 112 7.62 -16.06 -1.86
CA ILE A 112 8.67 -16.81 -1.17
C ILE A 112 9.99 -16.02 -1.09
N PRO A 113 10.64 -15.61 -2.20
CA PRO A 113 11.91 -14.89 -2.14
C PRO A 113 11.78 -13.55 -1.40
N LEU A 114 10.65 -12.84 -1.55
CA LEU A 114 10.40 -11.59 -0.83
C LEU A 114 10.29 -11.82 0.69
N THR A 115 9.62 -12.90 1.11
CA THR A 115 9.52 -13.23 2.54
C THR A 115 10.88 -13.59 3.11
N VAL A 116 11.69 -14.35 2.38
CA VAL A 116 13.08 -14.65 2.80
C VAL A 116 13.90 -13.37 2.95
N LEU A 117 13.78 -12.43 2.02
CA LEU A 117 14.46 -11.13 2.11
C LEU A 117 14.00 -10.32 3.32
N VAL A 118 12.69 -10.24 3.58
CA VAL A 118 12.14 -9.56 4.76
C VAL A 118 12.69 -10.17 6.05
N LEU A 119 12.69 -11.50 6.17
CA LEU A 119 13.20 -12.19 7.36
C LEU A 119 14.72 -11.97 7.53
N ALA A 120 15.48 -12.00 6.44
CA ALA A 120 16.91 -11.73 6.48
C ALA A 120 17.21 -10.29 6.95
N ILE A 121 16.50 -9.29 6.41
CA ILE A 121 16.67 -7.89 6.85
C ILE A 121 16.23 -7.70 8.30
N ALA A 122 15.12 -8.32 8.72
CA ALA A 122 14.67 -8.26 10.11
C ALA A 122 15.70 -8.88 11.08
N PHE A 123 16.30 -10.01 10.70
CA PHE A 123 17.36 -10.64 11.48
C PHE A 123 18.60 -9.74 11.60
N LEU A 124 19.07 -9.17 10.48
CA LEU A 124 20.21 -8.24 10.49
C LEU A 124 19.91 -6.97 11.29
N SER A 125 18.66 -6.50 11.26
CA SER A 125 18.21 -5.37 12.07
C SER A 125 18.31 -5.67 13.57
N LEU A 126 17.85 -6.85 14.01
CA LEU A 126 17.94 -7.28 15.40
C LEU A 126 19.39 -7.41 15.90
N ALA A 127 20.34 -7.72 15.02
CA ALA A 127 21.76 -7.75 15.36
C ALA A 127 22.39 -6.34 15.44
N SER A 128 21.79 -5.35 14.77
CA SER A 128 22.38 -4.01 14.60
C SER A 128 22.70 -3.27 15.91
N PRO A 129 21.90 -3.33 16.99
CA PRO A 129 22.25 -2.68 18.26
C PRO A 129 23.59 -3.15 18.86
N PHE A 130 24.01 -4.38 18.55
CA PHE A 130 25.25 -4.98 19.08
C PHE A 130 26.41 -4.85 18.10
N THR A 131 26.14 -4.89 16.79
CA THR A 131 27.17 -4.92 15.75
C THR A 131 27.43 -3.56 15.10
N GLY A 132 26.49 -2.62 15.21
CA GLY A 132 26.53 -1.35 14.51
C GLY A 132 26.37 -1.46 12.99
N TRP A 133 25.77 -2.54 12.48
CA TRP A 133 25.68 -2.79 11.05
C TRP A 133 24.77 -1.82 10.29
N PHE A 134 23.51 -1.64 10.69
CA PHE A 134 22.60 -0.71 10.00
C PHE A 134 22.63 0.68 10.61
N PHE A 135 22.73 0.75 11.94
CA PHE A 135 22.77 2.00 12.68
C PHE A 135 23.57 1.87 13.97
N THR A 136 23.99 3.01 14.50
CA THR A 136 24.52 3.17 15.84
C THR A 136 23.91 4.41 16.50
N LEU A 137 23.90 4.43 17.83
CA LEU A 137 23.59 5.62 18.62
C LEU A 137 24.84 6.02 19.39
N ASP A 138 25.20 7.30 19.37
CA ASP A 138 26.27 7.79 20.23
C ASP A 138 25.79 8.04 21.67
N ALA A 139 26.73 8.47 22.54
CA ALA A 139 26.45 8.72 23.94
C ALA A 139 25.45 9.87 24.17
N GLN A 140 25.20 10.69 23.16
CA GLN A 140 24.25 11.80 23.17
C GLN A 140 22.91 11.40 22.56
N ASN A 141 22.66 10.11 22.29
CA ASN A 141 21.45 9.61 21.63
C ASN A 141 21.26 10.17 20.22
N VAL A 142 22.34 10.50 19.52
CA VAL A 142 22.28 10.95 18.13
C VAL A 142 22.47 9.73 17.21
N TYR A 143 21.54 9.60 16.27
CA TYR A 143 21.60 8.56 15.25
C TYR A 143 22.81 8.70 14.30
N ARG A 144 23.48 7.57 14.02
CA ARG A 144 24.52 7.47 12.99
C ARG A 144 24.30 6.25 12.10
N ARG A 145 24.65 6.40 10.82
CA ARG A 145 24.61 5.31 9.83
C ARG A 145 25.67 4.26 10.16
N GLY A 146 25.27 2.99 10.18
CA GLY A 146 26.16 1.86 10.44
C GLY A 146 27.00 1.47 9.22
N SER A 147 27.91 0.50 9.40
CA SER A 147 28.86 0.07 8.37
C SER A 147 28.20 -0.58 7.13
N LEU A 148 27.09 -1.29 7.31
CA LEU A 148 26.31 -1.95 6.25
C LEU A 148 25.13 -1.10 5.76
N PHE A 149 25.00 0.16 6.21
CA PHE A 149 23.90 1.03 5.79
C PHE A 149 23.83 1.23 4.26
N MET A 150 24.98 1.34 3.59
CA MET A 150 25.01 1.51 2.12
C MET A 150 24.54 0.26 1.39
N LEU A 151 24.92 -0.93 1.88
CA LEU A 151 24.43 -2.21 1.36
C LEU A 151 22.91 -2.33 1.55
N PHE A 152 22.42 -2.02 2.77
CA PHE A 152 21.00 -1.97 3.06
C PHE A 152 20.26 -1.03 2.10
N SER A 153 20.76 0.21 1.92
CA SER A 153 20.16 1.20 1.03
C SER A 153 20.12 0.73 -0.43
N GLY A 154 21.19 0.09 -0.91
CA GLY A 154 21.23 -0.52 -2.24
C GLY A 154 20.18 -1.62 -2.41
N ILE A 155 20.01 -2.50 -1.41
CA ILE A 155 18.97 -3.53 -1.41
C ILE A 155 17.58 -2.90 -1.49
N GLN A 156 17.32 -1.83 -0.72
CA GLN A 156 16.01 -1.15 -0.74
C GLN A 156 15.72 -0.49 -2.10
N LEU A 157 16.71 0.13 -2.74
CA LEU A 157 16.57 0.71 -4.08
C LEU A 157 16.33 -0.35 -5.15
N LEU A 158 17.04 -1.49 -5.09
CA LEU A 158 16.82 -2.61 -6.00
C LEU A 158 15.42 -3.22 -5.81
N LEU A 159 14.96 -3.35 -4.57
CA LEU A 159 13.61 -3.83 -4.26
C LEU A 159 12.55 -2.86 -4.81
N LEU A 160 12.78 -1.55 -4.69
CA LEU A 160 11.89 -0.55 -5.26
C LEU A 160 11.87 -0.56 -6.79
N LEU A 161 12.99 -0.84 -7.45
CA LEU A 161 13.02 -1.09 -8.89
C LEU A 161 12.25 -2.37 -9.26
N SER A 162 12.34 -3.41 -8.43
CA SER A 162 11.61 -4.66 -8.61
C SER A 162 10.08 -4.50 -8.48
N ALA A 163 9.61 -3.37 -7.94
CA ALA A 163 8.20 -2.99 -7.94
C ALA A 163 7.59 -2.83 -9.34
N LEU A 164 8.42 -2.72 -10.38
CA LEU A 164 7.99 -2.72 -11.77
C LEU A 164 7.76 -4.13 -12.33
N LEU A 165 8.22 -5.20 -11.65
CA LEU A 165 8.12 -6.58 -12.12
C LEU A 165 6.67 -7.03 -12.43
N PRO A 166 5.67 -6.72 -11.58
CA PRO A 166 4.27 -7.03 -11.86
C PRO A 166 3.74 -6.44 -13.17
N LEU A 167 4.33 -5.34 -13.64
CA LEU A 167 3.89 -4.66 -14.86
C LEU A 167 4.25 -5.43 -16.14
N PHE A 168 5.30 -6.27 -16.10
CA PHE A 168 5.68 -7.07 -17.26
C PHE A 168 4.62 -8.12 -17.58
N GLY A 169 4.25 -8.18 -18.86
CA GLY A 169 3.22 -9.07 -19.37
C GLY A 169 1.78 -8.65 -19.03
N SER A 170 1.56 -7.53 -18.33
CA SER A 170 0.21 -7.04 -18.04
C SER A 170 -0.37 -6.25 -19.22
N SER A 171 -1.66 -6.45 -19.51
CA SER A 171 -2.35 -5.72 -20.59
C SER A 171 -2.80 -4.34 -20.12
N ARG A 172 -2.27 -3.29 -20.75
CA ARG A 172 -2.67 -1.90 -20.51
C ARG A 172 -4.15 -1.62 -20.82
N ARG A 173 -4.83 -2.53 -21.54
CA ARG A 173 -6.18 -2.31 -22.10
C ARG A 173 -7.32 -2.54 -21.10
N GLY A 174 -7.11 -3.33 -20.04
CA GLY A 174 -8.19 -3.70 -19.10
C GLY A 174 -8.55 -2.58 -18.10
N LYS A 175 -7.54 -2.04 -17.39
CA LYS A 175 -7.72 -1.01 -16.36
C LYS A 175 -6.59 0.05 -16.44
N PRO A 176 -6.58 0.95 -17.44
CA PRO A 176 -5.45 1.84 -17.71
C PRO A 176 -5.14 2.80 -16.55
N ARG A 177 -6.16 3.24 -15.81
CA ARG A 177 -5.96 4.09 -14.62
C ARG A 177 -5.14 3.38 -13.53
N ILE A 178 -5.50 2.13 -13.20
CA ILE A 178 -4.78 1.33 -12.19
C ILE A 178 -3.36 1.05 -12.67
N TYR A 179 -3.18 0.68 -13.94
CA TYR A 179 -1.86 0.41 -14.51
C TYR A 179 -0.92 1.62 -14.36
N TRP A 180 -1.36 2.82 -14.74
CA TRP A 180 -0.53 4.01 -14.65
C TRP A 180 -0.25 4.46 -13.21
N THR A 181 -1.19 4.28 -12.29
CA THR A 181 -0.94 4.43 -10.85
C THR A 181 0.19 3.50 -10.40
N LEU A 182 0.16 2.23 -10.81
CA LEU A 182 1.18 1.25 -10.45
C LEU A 182 2.55 1.49 -11.13
N VAL A 183 2.62 2.33 -12.16
CA VAL A 183 3.89 2.73 -12.80
C VAL A 183 4.46 3.98 -12.12
N PHE A 184 3.61 4.97 -11.91
CA PHE A 184 4.01 6.31 -11.48
C PHE A 184 4.58 6.33 -10.06
N PHE A 185 3.94 5.63 -9.13
CA PHE A 185 4.34 5.69 -7.71
C PHE A 185 5.70 5.04 -7.41
N PRO A 186 6.04 3.85 -7.95
CA PRO A 186 7.39 3.30 -7.81
C PRO A 186 8.47 4.19 -8.42
N PHE A 187 8.18 4.82 -9.57
CA PHE A 187 9.12 5.71 -10.24
C PHE A 187 9.44 6.94 -9.38
N ILE A 188 8.41 7.60 -8.84
CA ILE A 188 8.61 8.73 -7.90
C ILE A 188 9.30 8.25 -6.64
N GLY A 189 8.89 7.11 -6.09
CA GLY A 189 9.53 6.51 -4.91
C GLY A 189 11.02 6.27 -5.14
N PHE A 190 11.40 5.79 -6.32
CA PHE A 190 12.80 5.54 -6.68
C PHE A 190 13.62 6.83 -6.70
N ILE A 191 13.11 7.88 -7.33
CA ILE A 191 13.76 9.20 -7.33
C ILE A 191 13.85 9.74 -5.90
N GLY A 192 12.77 9.66 -5.13
CA GLY A 192 12.74 10.08 -3.73
C GLY A 192 13.75 9.32 -2.87
N GLY A 193 13.88 8.00 -3.07
CA GLY A 193 14.84 7.17 -2.37
C GLY A 193 16.29 7.43 -2.76
N LEU A 194 16.55 7.72 -4.04
CA LEU A 194 17.87 8.15 -4.49
C LEU A 194 18.26 9.48 -3.83
N LEU A 195 17.37 10.48 -3.86
CA LEU A 195 17.61 11.77 -3.22
C LEU A 195 17.80 11.62 -1.70
N GLN A 196 16.98 10.83 -1.01
CA GLN A 196 17.10 10.61 0.43
C GLN A 196 18.37 9.82 0.82
N SER A 197 18.88 8.98 -0.08
CA SER A 197 20.17 8.30 0.11
C SER A 197 21.34 9.30 0.05
N LEU A 198 21.30 10.19 -0.95
CA LEU A 198 22.32 11.23 -1.19
C LEU A 198 22.28 12.37 -0.16
N PHE A 199 21.09 12.75 0.29
CA PHE A 199 20.87 13.86 1.22
C PHE A 199 20.19 13.38 2.50
N TYR A 200 20.94 13.37 3.60
CA TYR A 200 20.42 13.01 4.92
C TYR A 200 19.35 14.01 5.39
N GLY A 201 18.23 13.49 5.91
CA GLY A 201 17.15 14.31 6.50
C GLY A 201 15.98 14.62 5.56
N LEU A 202 16.01 14.22 4.29
CA LEU A 202 14.84 14.33 3.42
C LEU A 202 13.76 13.30 3.80
N VAL A 203 12.51 13.73 3.83
CA VAL A 203 11.33 12.87 4.08
C VAL A 203 10.50 12.80 2.80
N LEU A 204 10.83 11.87 1.90
CA LEU A 204 10.21 11.79 0.56
C LEU A 204 9.47 10.48 0.31
N ILE A 205 10.05 9.34 0.67
CA ILE A 205 9.47 8.02 0.33
C ILE A 205 8.11 7.83 1.02
N TRP A 206 8.03 8.08 2.33
CA TRP A 206 6.84 7.75 3.12
C TRP A 206 5.60 8.59 2.78
N PRO A 207 5.72 9.91 2.52
CA PRO A 207 4.60 10.69 1.98
C PRO A 207 4.10 10.17 0.62
N VAL A 208 5.01 9.82 -0.30
CA VAL A 208 4.64 9.26 -1.62
C VAL A 208 3.89 7.94 -1.45
N THR A 209 4.39 7.04 -0.60
CA THR A 209 3.70 5.77 -0.27
C THR A 209 2.34 5.99 0.38
N THR A 210 2.21 7.01 1.24
CA THR A 210 0.93 7.34 1.88
C THR A 210 -0.09 7.83 0.85
N VAL A 211 0.32 8.71 -0.07
CA VAL A 211 -0.56 9.18 -1.16
C VAL A 211 -0.97 8.01 -2.06
N PHE A 212 -0.06 7.07 -2.36
CA PHE A 212 -0.40 5.83 -3.07
C PHE A 212 -1.49 5.04 -2.35
N LEU A 213 -1.32 4.79 -1.05
CA LEU A 213 -2.27 4.01 -0.26
C LEU A 213 -3.63 4.70 -0.19
N VAL A 214 -3.68 6.01 0.00
CA VAL A 214 -4.95 6.77 -0.06
C VAL A 214 -5.60 6.65 -1.44
N ALA A 215 -4.84 6.80 -2.53
CA ALA A 215 -5.35 6.63 -3.88
C ALA A 215 -5.87 5.19 -4.13
N ALA A 216 -5.19 4.18 -3.60
CA ALA A 216 -5.62 2.79 -3.64
C ALA A 216 -6.92 2.58 -2.85
N ALA A 217 -7.05 3.12 -1.63
CA ALA A 217 -8.30 3.09 -0.86
C ALA A 217 -9.47 3.72 -1.63
N LEU A 218 -9.26 4.88 -2.25
CA LEU A 218 -10.29 5.54 -3.04
C LEU A 218 -10.71 4.69 -4.25
N ASN A 219 -9.77 4.03 -4.92
CA ASN A 219 -10.10 3.10 -6.02
C ASN A 219 -10.88 1.88 -5.52
N ILE A 220 -10.50 1.30 -4.37
CA ILE A 220 -11.21 0.17 -3.75
C ILE A 220 -12.65 0.57 -3.39
N GLN A 221 -12.84 1.78 -2.83
CA GLN A 221 -14.17 2.31 -2.55
C GLN A 221 -14.98 2.58 -3.82
N LYS A 222 -14.34 3.11 -4.87
CA LYS A 222 -15.04 3.37 -6.14
C LYS A 222 -15.61 2.09 -6.75
N GLU A 223 -14.88 0.97 -6.69
CA GLU A 223 -15.40 -0.32 -7.19
C GLU A 223 -16.63 -0.80 -6.40
N GLN A 224 -16.82 -0.40 -5.14
CA GLN A 224 -18.02 -0.74 -4.33
C GLN A 224 -19.24 0.14 -4.63
N ILE A 225 -19.03 1.41 -4.98
CA ILE A 225 -20.14 2.31 -5.35
C ILE A 225 -20.90 1.76 -6.57
N GLY A 226 -20.29 0.86 -7.36
CA GLY A 226 -20.92 0.18 -8.49
C GLY A 226 -21.75 -1.07 -8.15
N ILE A 227 -21.90 -1.44 -6.88
CA ILE A 227 -22.62 -2.66 -6.46
C ILE A 227 -23.90 -2.26 -5.72
N ASP A 228 -25.02 -2.90 -6.08
CA ASP A 228 -26.29 -2.77 -5.38
C ASP A 228 -26.26 -3.56 -4.07
N HIS A 229 -26.62 -2.88 -2.98
CA HIS A 229 -26.55 -3.40 -1.63
C HIS A 229 -27.60 -4.47 -1.30
N LEU A 230 -28.77 -4.45 -1.95
CA LEU A 230 -29.86 -5.38 -1.68
C LEU A 230 -29.61 -6.73 -2.35
N THR A 231 -29.10 -6.70 -3.58
CA THR A 231 -28.97 -7.88 -4.44
C THR A 231 -27.53 -8.38 -4.59
N GLY A 232 -26.53 -7.55 -4.27
CA GLY A 232 -25.11 -7.86 -4.46
C GLY A 232 -24.65 -7.89 -5.93
N ILE A 233 -25.53 -7.54 -6.88
CA ILE A 233 -25.18 -7.41 -8.31
C ILE A 233 -24.75 -5.98 -8.64
N SER A 234 -24.17 -5.78 -9.82
CA SER A 234 -23.80 -4.44 -10.32
C SER A 234 -25.01 -3.51 -10.40
N ASN A 235 -24.86 -2.30 -9.90
CA ASN A 235 -25.90 -1.27 -9.98
C ASN A 235 -25.86 -0.53 -11.33
N ARG A 236 -26.78 0.41 -11.48
CA ARG A 236 -26.92 1.23 -12.70
C ARG A 236 -25.64 1.99 -13.09
N LEU A 237 -24.89 2.52 -12.11
CA LEU A 237 -23.64 3.24 -12.39
C LEU A 237 -22.61 2.32 -13.06
N TRP A 238 -22.48 1.09 -12.57
CA TRP A 238 -21.56 0.12 -13.14
C TRP A 238 -22.04 -0.39 -14.50
N PHE A 239 -23.36 -0.60 -14.67
CA PHE A 239 -23.96 -0.92 -15.96
C PHE A 239 -23.63 0.14 -17.02
N ASP A 240 -23.78 1.42 -16.69
CA ASP A 240 -23.48 2.53 -17.61
C ASP A 240 -21.98 2.55 -17.99
N GLU A 241 -21.07 2.34 -17.02
CA GLU A 241 -19.62 2.25 -17.29
C GLU A 241 -19.26 1.05 -18.19
N VAL A 242 -19.93 -0.09 -18.03
CA VAL A 242 -19.72 -1.29 -18.86
C VAL A 242 -20.30 -1.09 -20.25
N LEU A 243 -21.51 -0.56 -20.36
CA LEU A 243 -22.18 -0.28 -21.63
C LEU A 243 -21.36 0.68 -22.49
N GLN A 244 -20.86 1.78 -21.91
CA GLN A 244 -19.98 2.70 -22.64
C GLN A 244 -18.66 2.05 -23.09
N ARG A 245 -18.07 1.18 -22.27
CA ARG A 245 -16.87 0.44 -22.66
C ARG A 245 -17.16 -0.52 -23.80
N ALA A 246 -18.27 -1.26 -23.75
CA ALA A 246 -18.71 -2.16 -24.80
C ALA A 246 -18.91 -1.40 -26.11
N LEU A 247 -19.67 -0.30 -26.10
CA LEU A 247 -19.90 0.54 -27.28
C LEU A 247 -18.62 1.08 -27.93
N ARG A 248 -17.59 1.39 -27.12
CA ARG A 248 -16.28 1.87 -27.63
C ARG A 248 -15.36 0.77 -28.14
N SER A 249 -15.56 -0.48 -27.73
CA SER A 249 -14.66 -1.60 -28.03
C SER A 249 -15.21 -2.59 -29.05
N VAL A 250 -16.49 -2.49 -29.40
CA VAL A 250 -17.11 -3.28 -30.46
C VAL A 250 -16.58 -2.83 -31.83
N PRO A 251 -15.86 -3.70 -32.57
CA PRO A 251 -15.51 -3.41 -33.96
C PRO A 251 -16.78 -3.28 -34.79
N THR A 252 -16.73 -2.50 -35.88
CA THR A 252 -17.85 -2.16 -36.78
C THR A 252 -18.65 -3.36 -37.34
N GLN A 253 -18.21 -4.61 -37.10
CA GLN A 253 -18.84 -5.85 -37.57
C GLN A 253 -19.30 -6.81 -36.47
N ARG A 254 -19.34 -6.41 -35.19
CA ARG A 254 -19.96 -7.23 -34.13
C ARG A 254 -21.21 -6.55 -33.57
N THR A 255 -22.27 -7.33 -33.40
CA THR A 255 -23.48 -6.92 -32.70
C THR A 255 -23.33 -7.17 -31.20
N PHE A 256 -23.79 -6.23 -30.38
CA PHE A 256 -24.00 -6.45 -28.95
C PHE A 256 -25.51 -6.38 -28.66
N ALA A 257 -25.95 -7.11 -27.64
CA ALA A 257 -27.33 -7.10 -27.18
C ALA A 257 -27.37 -6.71 -25.70
N CYS A 258 -28.45 -6.04 -25.29
CA CYS A 258 -28.75 -5.75 -23.89
C CYS A 258 -30.11 -6.37 -23.56
N ILE A 259 -30.18 -7.12 -22.46
CA ILE A 259 -31.44 -7.71 -21.98
C ILE A 259 -31.85 -6.90 -20.74
N MET A 260 -33.04 -6.33 -20.81
CA MET A 260 -33.67 -5.66 -19.67
C MET A 260 -34.78 -6.58 -19.15
N MET A 261 -34.77 -6.84 -17.85
CA MET A 261 -35.76 -7.65 -17.15
C MET A 261 -36.43 -6.78 -16.10
N ASP A 262 -37.75 -6.89 -15.98
CA ASP A 262 -38.56 -6.19 -14.98
C ASP A 262 -39.45 -7.21 -14.25
N LEU A 263 -39.76 -6.95 -12.98
CA LEU A 263 -40.59 -7.83 -12.17
C LEU A 263 -42.06 -7.43 -12.27
N ASP A 264 -42.85 -8.23 -12.97
CA ASP A 264 -44.29 -8.02 -13.09
C ASP A 264 -45.00 -8.17 -11.75
N GLY A 265 -45.87 -7.21 -11.42
CA GLY A 265 -46.72 -7.28 -10.21
C GLY A 265 -45.99 -7.10 -8.88
N PHE A 266 -44.73 -6.66 -8.88
CA PHE A 266 -43.92 -6.53 -7.66
C PHE A 266 -44.58 -5.67 -6.56
N LYS A 267 -45.35 -4.65 -6.95
CA LYS A 267 -46.12 -3.83 -5.99
C LYS A 267 -47.15 -4.65 -5.20
N GLN A 268 -47.91 -5.53 -5.86
CA GLN A 268 -48.91 -6.36 -5.18
C GLN A 268 -48.29 -7.36 -4.22
N ILE A 269 -47.10 -7.86 -4.57
CA ILE A 269 -46.31 -8.73 -3.68
C ILE A 269 -45.95 -7.97 -2.40
N ASN A 270 -45.37 -6.78 -2.53
CA ASN A 270 -45.02 -5.94 -1.37
C ASN A 270 -46.26 -5.53 -0.54
N ASP A 271 -47.37 -5.19 -1.22
CA ASP A 271 -48.62 -4.82 -0.55
C ASP A 271 -49.25 -5.99 0.24
N THR A 272 -48.94 -7.25 -0.14
CA THR A 272 -49.51 -8.46 0.49
C THR A 272 -48.59 -9.06 1.55
N LEU A 273 -47.28 -9.09 1.30
CA LEU A 273 -46.30 -9.82 2.12
C LEU A 273 -45.43 -8.89 2.98
N GLY A 274 -45.51 -7.57 2.78
CA GLY A 274 -44.62 -6.60 3.40
C GLY A 274 -43.39 -6.31 2.54
N HIS A 275 -42.58 -5.36 2.99
CA HIS A 275 -41.41 -4.85 2.25
C HIS A 275 -40.07 -5.51 2.63
N ASP A 276 -40.08 -6.43 3.59
CA ASP A 276 -38.91 -7.17 4.10
C ASP A 276 -38.72 -8.50 3.34
#